data_AF-A0A4Q5AKS1-F1
#
_entry.id   AF-A0A4Q5AKS1-F1
#
_cell.length_a   1.000
_cell.length_b   1.000
_cell.length_c   1.000
_cell.angle_alpha   90.00
_cell.angle_beta   90.00
_cell.angle_gamma   90.00
#
_symmetry.space_group_name_H-M   'P 1'
#
loop_
_entity.id
_entity.type
_entity.pdbx_description
1 polymer ?
#
loop_
_entity_poly.entity_id
_entity_poly.type
_entity_poly.pdbx_seq_one_letter_code
_entity_poly.pdbx_strand_id
1 'polypeptide(L)'
;MATPRMRVDREWLNTNVLQNPGVRSAINQTARRLAPIVQQIALREGDRDYANSVRVETGGTRPGLKSPTRIRRPQARVIIGDEHAMEKEHGTRIYPKKGFLRRAVRQL
;
A
#
# COMPACT_ATOMS: atom_id res chain seq x y z
N MET A 1 -8.68 -30.61 23.90
CA MET A 1 -8.66 -31.01 22.47
C MET A 1 -7.68 -30.09 21.75
N ALA A 2 -6.66 -30.63 21.07
CA ALA A 2 -5.71 -29.82 20.32
C ALA A 2 -6.39 -29.31 19.03
N THR A 3 -6.39 -28.00 18.79
CA THR A 3 -6.91 -27.41 17.56
C THR A 3 -6.10 -27.97 16.38
N PRO A 4 -6.75 -28.55 15.34
CA PRO A 4 -6.01 -29.07 14.20
C PRO A 4 -5.14 -27.97 13.61
N ARG A 5 -3.83 -28.24 13.48
CA ARG A 5 -2.87 -27.29 12.93
C ARG A 5 -3.20 -27.10 11.46
N MET A 6 -3.72 -25.93 11.12
CA MET A 6 -4.08 -25.58 9.76
C MET A 6 -2.89 -25.75 8.82
N ARG A 7 -3.00 -26.67 7.85
CA ARG A 7 -1.97 -26.89 6.85
C ARG A 7 -2.11 -25.84 5.75
N VAL A 8 -1.20 -24.87 5.74
CA VAL A 8 -1.13 -23.85 4.71
C VAL A 8 -0.26 -24.36 3.57
N ASP A 9 -0.89 -24.93 2.54
CA ASP A 9 -0.22 -25.32 1.30
C ASP A 9 -0.56 -24.37 0.14
N ARG A 10 -0.03 -24.65 -1.06
CA ARG A 10 -0.20 -23.77 -2.23
C ARG A 10 -1.65 -23.68 -2.68
N GLU A 11 -2.39 -24.78 -2.62
CA GLU A 11 -3.79 -24.81 -3.05
C GLU A 11 -4.64 -24.00 -2.06
N TRP A 12 -4.42 -24.22 -0.77
CA TRP A 12 -5.04 -23.44 0.28
C TRP A 12 -4.76 -21.94 0.12
N LEU A 13 -3.50 -21.55 -0.09
CA LEU A 13 -3.10 -20.16 -0.31
C LEU A 13 -3.76 -19.56 -1.56
N ASN A 14 -3.82 -20.32 -2.65
CA ASN A 14 -4.40 -19.85 -3.89
C ASN A 14 -5.88 -19.51 -3.72
N THR A 15 -6.65 -20.44 -3.15
CA THR A 15 -8.10 -20.28 -2.96
C THR A 15 -8.42 -19.22 -1.92
N ASN A 16 -7.75 -19.25 -0.76
CA ASN A 16 -8.14 -18.44 0.38
C ASN A 16 -7.52 -17.03 0.37
N VAL A 17 -6.42 -16.82 -0.35
CA VAL A 17 -5.70 -15.54 -0.35
C VAL A 17 -5.54 -14.95 -1.75
N LEU A 18 -4.98 -15.70 -2.69
CA LEU A 18 -4.55 -15.13 -3.98
C LEU A 18 -5.71 -14.83 -4.92
N GLN A 19 -6.71 -15.71 -4.97
CA GLN A 19 -7.91 -15.58 -5.80
C GLN A 19 -9.12 -15.08 -5.01
N ASN A 20 -8.98 -14.90 -3.69
CA ASN A 20 -10.10 -14.53 -2.83
C ASN A 20 -10.56 -13.08 -3.12
N PRO A 21 -11.81 -12.87 -3.58
CA PRO A 21 -12.33 -11.54 -3.89
C PRO A 21 -12.45 -10.66 -2.63
N GLY A 22 -12.68 -11.25 -1.46
CA GLY A 22 -12.71 -10.55 -0.18
C GLY A 22 -11.36 -9.93 0.17
N VAL A 23 -10.27 -10.68 -0.03
CA VAL A 23 -8.90 -10.17 0.18
C VAL A 23 -8.60 -9.01 -0.76
N ARG A 24 -8.96 -9.14 -2.04
CA ARG A 24 -8.77 -8.08 -3.03
C ARG A 24 -9.61 -6.84 -2.70
N SER A 25 -10.85 -7.02 -2.28
CA SER A 25 -11.73 -5.93 -1.82
C SER A 25 -11.13 -5.20 -0.62
N ALA A 26 -10.67 -5.94 0.40
CA ALA A 26 -10.06 -5.36 1.59
C ALA A 26 -8.79 -4.55 1.27
N ILE A 27 -7.91 -5.07 0.41
CA ILE A 27 -6.70 -4.35 -0.03
C ILE A 27 -7.06 -3.06 -0.78
N ASN A 28 -8.05 -3.11 -1.68
CA ASN A 28 -8.53 -1.95 -2.41
C ASN A 28 -9.13 -0.89 -1.47
N GLN A 29 -9.94 -1.31 -0.50
CA GLN A 29 -10.55 -0.42 0.50
C GLN A 29 -9.49 0.25 1.37
N THR A 30 -8.48 -0.51 1.81
CA THR A 30 -7.36 0.06 2.57
C THR A 30 -6.59 1.12 1.78
N ALA A 31 -6.32 0.89 0.49
CA ALA A 31 -5.68 1.91 -0.35
C ALA A 31 -6.56 3.16 -0.52
N ARG A 32 -7.88 2.98 -0.70
CA ARG A 32 -8.86 4.08 -0.79
C ARG A 32 -8.99 4.88 0.51
N ARG A 33 -8.82 4.25 1.67
CA ARG A 33 -8.77 4.92 2.97
C ARG A 33 -7.45 5.64 3.23
N LEU A 34 -6.33 5.05 2.79
CA LEU A 34 -5.00 5.63 2.99
C LEU A 34 -4.83 6.95 2.22
N ALA A 35 -5.27 7.01 0.97
CA ALA A 35 -5.06 8.16 0.08
C ALA A 35 -5.56 9.52 0.65
N PRO A 36 -6.81 9.65 1.14
CA PRO A 36 -7.27 10.93 1.70
C PRO A 36 -6.52 11.32 2.96
N ILE A 37 -6.04 10.37 3.76
CA ILE A 37 -5.19 10.66 4.94
C ILE A 37 -3.85 11.26 4.49
N VAL A 38 -3.21 10.67 3.47
CA VAL A 38 -1.97 11.21 2.90
C VAL A 38 -2.17 12.63 2.36
N GLN A 39 -3.24 12.85 1.59
CA GLN A 39 -3.60 14.16 1.05
C GLN A 39 -3.79 15.18 2.18
N GLN A 40 -4.54 14.81 3.23
CA GLN A 40 -4.81 15.71 4.34
C GLN A 40 -3.53 16.10 5.09
N ILE A 41 -2.62 15.17 5.35
CA ILE A 41 -1.36 15.48 6.03
C ILE A 41 -0.51 16.42 5.16
N ALA A 42 -0.38 16.15 3.87
CA ALA A 42 0.39 16.99 2.96
C ALA A 42 -0.21 18.41 2.84
N LEU A 43 -1.53 18.54 2.72
CA LEU A 43 -2.22 19.84 2.66
C LEU A 43 -2.02 20.67 3.93
N ARG A 44 -2.10 20.04 5.11
CA ARG A 44 -1.86 20.73 6.39
C ARG A 44 -0.45 21.32 6.51
N GLU A 45 0.51 20.76 5.78
CA GLU A 45 1.91 21.19 5.80
C GLU A 45 2.30 22.07 4.60
N GLY A 46 1.32 22.44 3.77
CA GLY A 46 1.53 23.32 2.62
C GLY A 46 2.06 22.62 1.37
N ASP A 47 2.27 21.30 1.39
CA ASP A 47 2.77 20.50 0.27
C ASP A 47 1.63 20.17 -0.73
N ARG A 48 1.12 21.20 -1.42
CA ARG A 48 -0.03 21.08 -2.34
C ARG A 48 0.26 20.17 -3.52
N ASP A 49 1.45 20.26 -4.13
CA ASP A 49 1.81 19.43 -5.28
C ASP A 49 1.85 17.94 -4.91
N TYR A 50 2.42 17.62 -3.74
CA TYR A 50 2.39 16.28 -3.18
C TYR A 50 0.95 15.79 -3.01
N ALA A 51 0.10 16.58 -2.34
CA ALA A 51 -1.29 16.23 -2.09
C ALA A 51 -2.09 16.00 -3.38
N ASN A 52 -1.97 16.91 -4.35
CA ASN A 52 -2.69 16.86 -5.62
C ASN A 52 -2.23 15.69 -6.50
N SER A 53 -1.00 15.21 -6.31
CA SER A 53 -0.44 14.10 -7.06
C SER A 53 -0.84 12.71 -6.52
N VAL A 54 -1.51 12.63 -5.36
CA VAL A 54 -1.90 11.37 -4.74
C VAL A 54 -2.99 10.69 -5.57
N ARG A 55 -2.72 9.46 -6.01
CA ARG A 55 -3.64 8.63 -6.80
C ARG A 55 -3.70 7.21 -6.25
N VAL A 56 -4.80 6.52 -6.50
CA VAL A 56 -4.98 5.12 -6.09
C VAL A 56 -5.08 4.24 -7.32
N GLU A 57 -4.24 3.20 -7.37
CA GLU A 57 -4.32 2.13 -8.36
C GLU A 57 -4.88 0.88 -7.67
N THR A 58 -6.09 0.45 -8.04
CA THR A 58 -6.74 -0.74 -7.49
C THR A 58 -6.79 -1.87 -8.50
N GLY A 59 -6.88 -3.10 -8.00
CA GLY A 59 -7.09 -4.27 -8.84
C GLY A 59 -5.86 -4.76 -9.59
N GLY A 60 -4.67 -4.27 -9.22
CA GLY A 60 -3.40 -4.76 -9.73
C GLY A 60 -3.05 -6.15 -9.18
N THR A 61 -2.10 -6.79 -9.86
CA THR A 61 -1.48 -8.04 -9.39
C THR A 61 0.01 -7.85 -9.41
N ARG A 62 0.66 -7.95 -8.25
CA ARG A 62 2.11 -7.82 -8.15
C ARG A 62 2.77 -9.01 -8.85
N PRO A 63 3.71 -8.78 -9.77
CA PRO A 63 4.47 -9.88 -10.36
C PRO A 63 5.30 -10.55 -9.25
N GLY A 64 5.32 -11.89 -9.29
CA GLY A 64 6.05 -12.71 -8.33
C GLY A 64 7.57 -12.65 -8.49
N LEU A 65 8.09 -12.00 -9.53
CA LEU A 65 9.51 -12.01 -9.90
C LEU A 65 10.44 -11.58 -8.75
N LYS A 66 10.02 -10.60 -7.94
CA LYS A 66 10.77 -10.12 -6.76
C LYS A 66 10.34 -10.79 -5.44
N SER A 67 9.59 -11.89 -5.49
CA SER A 67 9.15 -12.65 -4.32
C SER A 67 10.01 -13.91 -4.21
N PRO A 68 10.56 -14.26 -3.02
CA PRO A 68 11.29 -15.52 -2.83
C PRO A 68 10.46 -16.74 -3.25
N THR A 69 9.14 -16.66 -3.04
CA THR A 69 8.17 -17.69 -3.41
C THR A 69 7.73 -17.66 -4.88
N ARG A 70 8.12 -16.64 -5.65
CA ARG A 70 7.66 -16.37 -7.03
C ARG A 70 6.14 -16.25 -7.23
N ILE A 71 5.37 -16.14 -6.16
CA ILE A 71 3.89 -16.07 -6.20
C ILE A 71 3.41 -14.68 -6.65
N ARG A 72 2.45 -14.67 -7.58
CA ARG A 72 1.66 -13.49 -7.96
C ARG A 72 0.61 -13.23 -6.90
N ARG A 73 0.43 -11.98 -6.48
CA ARG A 73 -0.50 -11.62 -5.39
C ARG A 73 -1.35 -10.39 -5.71
N PRO A 74 -2.59 -10.32 -5.21
CA PRO A 74 -3.41 -9.11 -5.30
C PRO A 74 -2.67 -7.90 -4.73
N GLN A 75 -2.85 -6.75 -5.37
CA GLN A 75 -2.22 -5.51 -4.96
C GLN A 75 -3.16 -4.31 -5.22
N ALA A 76 -3.11 -3.35 -4.31
CA ALA A 76 -3.50 -1.97 -4.57
C ALA A 76 -2.34 -1.07 -4.16
N ARG A 77 -2.27 0.13 -4.74
CA ARG A 77 -1.20 1.09 -4.51
C ARG A 77 -1.78 2.48 -4.28
N VAL A 78 -1.20 3.20 -3.35
CA VAL A 78 -1.25 4.66 -3.34
C VAL A 78 0.02 5.14 -4.05
N ILE A 79 -0.15 5.94 -5.09
CA ILE A 79 0.91 6.46 -5.94
C ILE A 79 0.98 7.96 -5.71
N ILE A 80 2.19 8.47 -5.56
CA ILE A 80 2.47 9.90 -5.44
C ILE A 80 3.21 10.30 -6.71
N GLY A 81 2.68 11.28 -7.43
CA GLY A 81 3.24 11.77 -8.69
C GLY A 81 4.19 12.97 -8.55
N ASP A 82 4.37 13.49 -7.34
CA ASP A 82 5.35 14.53 -7.02
C ASP A 82 6.78 14.02 -7.30
N GLU A 83 7.56 14.81 -8.04
CA GLU A 83 8.92 14.46 -8.47
C GLU A 83 9.85 14.17 -7.29
N HIS A 84 9.65 14.89 -6.19
CA HIS A 84 10.43 14.80 -4.97
C HIS A 84 9.75 13.91 -3.92
N ALA A 85 8.75 13.10 -4.29
CA ALA A 85 7.98 12.31 -3.33
C ALA A 85 8.85 11.39 -2.46
N MET A 86 9.85 10.76 -3.07
CA MET A 86 10.81 9.88 -2.35
C MET A 86 11.69 10.68 -1.38
N GLU A 87 12.14 11.85 -1.80
CA GLU A 87 12.99 12.72 -1.00
C GLU A 87 12.23 13.28 0.20
N LYS A 88 10.97 13.69 0.00
CA LYS A 88 10.06 14.13 1.06
C LYS A 88 9.70 13.00 2.03
N GLU A 89 9.59 11.75 1.57
CA GLU A 89 9.26 10.61 2.45
C GLU A 89 10.45 10.19 3.32
N HIS A 90 11.65 10.14 2.76
CA HIS A 90 12.83 9.60 3.44
C HIS A 90 13.75 10.67 4.04
N GLY A 91 13.71 11.89 3.51
CA GLY A 91 14.61 12.99 3.81
C GLY A 91 15.87 12.96 2.95
N THR A 92 16.33 14.14 2.55
CA THR A 92 17.63 14.38 1.90
C THR A 92 18.27 15.65 2.49
N ARG A 93 19.43 16.05 1.98
CA ARG A 93 20.07 17.33 2.35
C ARG A 93 19.23 18.54 1.96
N ILE A 94 18.42 18.41 0.89
CA ILE A 94 17.60 19.50 0.33
C ILE A 94 16.19 19.45 0.90
N TYR A 95 15.60 18.25 1.00
CA TYR A 95 14.24 18.07 1.48
C TYR A 95 14.22 17.50 2.90
N PRO A 96 13.68 18.23 3.89
CA PRO A 96 13.52 17.67 5.23
C PRO A 96 12.54 16.49 5.18
N LYS A 97 12.75 15.50 6.05
CA LYS A 97 11.91 14.31 6.12
C LYS A 97 10.49 14.66 6.59
N LYS A 98 9.51 14.51 5.71
CA LYS A 98 8.07 14.69 6.00
C LYS A 98 7.39 13.39 6.41
N GLY A 99 7.69 12.30 5.70
CA GLY A 99 7.18 10.95 5.99
C GLY A 99 5.66 10.84 5.94
N PHE A 100 5.03 11.43 4.91
CA PHE A 100 3.57 11.52 4.75
C PHE A 100 2.91 10.14 4.70
N LEU A 101 3.45 9.20 3.91
CA LEU A 101 2.89 7.84 3.77
C LEU A 101 3.00 7.08 5.09
N ARG A 102 4.19 7.10 5.71
CA ARG A 102 4.41 6.45 7.00
C ARG A 102 3.47 6.98 8.09
N ARG A 103 3.21 8.29 8.11
CA ARG A 103 2.30 8.90 9.08
C ARG A 103 0.84 8.58 8.79
N ALA A 104 0.45 8.55 7.52
CA ALA A 104 -0.90 8.15 7.13
C ALA A 104 -1.20 6.70 7.52
N VAL A 105 -0.24 5.78 7.37
CA VAL A 105 -0.39 4.37 7.82
C VAL A 105 -0.62 4.26 9.33
N ARG A 106 -0.09 5.18 10.14
CA ARG A 106 -0.34 5.20 11.59
C ARG A 106 -1.74 5.68 11.99
N GLN A 107 -2.49 6.27 11.06
CA GLN A 107 -3.84 6.79 11.28
C GLN A 107 -4.93 5.89 10.70
N LEU A 108 -4.54 4.74 10.15
CA LEU A 108 -5.41 3.74 9.52
C LEU A 108 -5.94 2.74 10.55
#